data_AF-A0A9N9QZE1-F1
#
_entry.id   AF-A0A9N9QZE1-F1
#
_cell.length_a   1.000
_cell.length_b   1.000
_cell.length_c   1.000
_cell.angle_alpha   90.00
_cell.angle_beta   90.00
_cell.angle_gamma   90.00
#
_symmetry.space_group_name_H-M   'P 1'
#
loop_
_entity.id
_entity.type
_entity.pdbx_description
1 polymer ?
#
loop_
_entity_poly.entity_id
_entity_poly.type
_entity_poly.pdbx_seq_one_letter_code
_entity_poly.pdbx_strand_id
1 'polypeptide(L)'
;MKPKGQTTTTNIEKTDSTKKKRNVEQNIVNINHKNWMKNFDPKSVDDLAVHNKKIQDIEEWLRITCCNNNSDILLLTGPVGCGKTTTIHMLAKKHNIKVTEWITPLDIEIPSFNGDYEFREKQSTKFLDFILKAANFTSLLDSNSKKIVLVEDFPNTFLKTPSEFTDILNQYKNRAKSPIVFICSDSHTDNKNTASSLFTPSLQEQFQITQIVFNCVSVTGLRSALKRVAELISKNHTSIYNTPTGDMIECVVNSSAGDVRSAVLNLHFACLKGGNCNLETSIVMAKETKTKAAKKKKQTSKFLSIGKDQTVSILHGVGRVLNPKVISVNNSERLSHSPSDIIEQFLGHSSSFVNFLAENYLPHYSSIDHLDKAAGALSDADIMLAEWREKICQEIGLYVAVAGLMLANKAPVSAWNPVRGPKNLKIVYPSPHQFPVLDQNYLHKGRVLATDYKTYLHIICPNN
;
A
#
# COMPACT_ATOMS: atom_id res chain seq x y z
N MET A 1 -17.89 48.75 51.02
CA MET A 1 -17.45 50.05 51.59
C MET A 1 -15.97 49.97 51.94
N LYS A 2 -15.14 50.79 51.24
CA LYS A 2 -13.74 51.21 51.50
C LYS A 2 -12.63 50.12 51.63
N PRO A 3 -11.32 50.44 51.42
CA PRO A 3 -10.70 51.72 51.03
C PRO A 3 -9.65 51.64 49.86
N LYS A 4 -9.06 52.81 49.58
CA LYS A 4 -8.12 53.20 48.50
C LYS A 4 -6.68 52.69 48.67
N GLY A 5 -5.92 52.65 47.57
CA GLY A 5 -4.44 52.68 47.53
C GLY A 5 -3.92 53.13 46.16
N GLN A 6 -3.08 54.17 46.14
CA GLN A 6 -2.54 54.90 44.98
C GLN A 6 -1.39 54.16 44.26
N THR A 7 -1.17 54.43 42.97
CA THR A 7 0.19 54.50 42.39
C THR A 7 0.23 55.44 41.18
N THR A 8 1.27 56.28 41.14
CA THR A 8 1.52 57.33 40.14
C THR A 8 2.84 57.06 39.40
N THR A 9 2.91 57.52 38.14
CA THR A 9 4.09 57.97 37.35
C THR A 9 5.05 56.91 36.75
N THR A 10 5.01 56.67 35.41
CA THR A 10 5.85 57.23 34.28
C THR A 10 7.29 56.69 34.28
N ASN A 11 7.97 56.32 33.19
CA ASN A 11 7.86 56.41 31.72
C ASN A 11 8.82 55.33 31.15
N ILE A 12 8.75 55.00 29.85
CA ILE A 12 9.88 54.98 28.90
C ILE A 12 9.35 54.53 27.51
N GLU A 13 9.22 55.55 26.67
CA GLU A 13 9.58 55.66 25.25
C GLU A 13 9.23 54.57 24.22
N LYS A 14 8.47 55.04 23.23
CA LYS A 14 8.27 54.48 21.90
C LYS A 14 9.49 54.75 21.01
N THR A 15 9.87 53.78 20.19
CA THR A 15 10.52 54.05 18.89
C THR A 15 9.86 53.21 17.80
N ASP A 16 9.33 53.93 16.80
CA ASP A 16 8.77 53.44 15.55
C ASP A 16 9.74 52.60 14.73
N SER A 17 9.22 51.56 14.06
CA SER A 17 9.53 51.33 12.65
C SER A 17 8.45 50.49 11.97
N THR A 18 7.70 51.16 11.11
CA THR A 18 6.66 50.65 10.22
C THR A 18 7.18 49.58 9.27
N LYS A 19 6.66 48.34 9.34
CA LYS A 19 6.66 47.38 8.21
C LYS A 19 5.22 47.17 7.72
N LYS A 20 4.90 47.80 6.58
CA LYS A 20 3.70 47.55 5.77
C LYS A 20 3.56 46.04 5.51
N LYS A 21 2.62 45.38 6.18
CA LYS A 21 2.11 44.06 5.76
C LYS A 21 1.36 44.26 4.44
N ARG A 22 1.97 43.88 3.32
CA ARG A 22 1.24 43.65 2.07
C ARG A 22 0.33 42.45 2.31
N ASN A 23 -0.98 42.69 2.44
CA ASN A 23 -1.99 41.64 2.33
C ASN A 23 -1.91 41.11 0.90
N VAL A 24 -1.26 39.96 0.72
CA VAL A 24 -1.45 39.14 -0.47
C VAL A 24 -2.73 38.37 -0.22
N GLU A 25 -3.84 38.82 -0.81
CA GLU A 25 -5.04 38.01 -0.92
C GLU A 25 -4.65 36.72 -1.64
N GLN A 26 -4.55 35.63 -0.89
CA GLN A 26 -4.43 34.30 -1.45
C GLN A 26 -5.78 33.99 -2.10
N ASN A 27 -5.87 34.20 -3.42
CA ASN A 27 -6.94 33.64 -4.23
C ASN A 27 -6.90 32.12 -4.08
N ILE A 28 -7.66 31.58 -3.14
CA ILE A 28 -7.89 30.15 -3.00
C ILE A 28 -8.73 29.76 -4.22
N VAL A 29 -8.05 29.31 -5.28
CA VAL A 29 -8.70 28.75 -6.45
C VAL A 29 -9.50 27.53 -5.96
N ASN A 30 -10.82 27.61 -6.09
CA ASN A 30 -11.71 26.51 -5.73
C ASN A 30 -11.56 25.40 -6.80
N ILE A 31 -10.53 24.58 -6.64
CA ILE A 31 -10.26 23.44 -7.49
C ILE A 31 -11.35 22.41 -7.21
N ASN A 32 -12.12 22.01 -8.21
CA ASN A 32 -13.02 20.87 -8.07
C ASN A 32 -12.20 19.58 -7.89
N HIS A 33 -11.84 19.29 -6.63
CA HIS A 33 -10.88 18.25 -6.25
C HIS A 33 -11.30 16.84 -6.69
N LYS A 34 -12.60 16.59 -6.87
CA LYS A 34 -13.14 15.23 -7.12
C LYS A 34 -12.68 14.59 -8.43
N ASN A 35 -12.27 15.37 -9.43
CA ASN A 35 -11.87 14.84 -10.74
C ASN A 35 -10.54 15.40 -11.24
N TRP A 36 -9.75 16.05 -10.38
CA TRP A 36 -8.55 16.76 -10.81
C TRP A 36 -7.56 15.86 -11.59
N MET A 37 -7.38 14.61 -11.14
CA MET A 37 -6.46 13.67 -11.78
C MET A 37 -6.90 13.25 -13.18
N LYS A 38 -8.21 13.33 -13.49
CA LYS A 38 -8.73 13.01 -14.83
C LYS A 38 -8.23 13.97 -15.91
N ASN A 39 -7.74 15.14 -15.53
CA ASN A 39 -7.14 16.09 -16.47
C ASN A 39 -5.84 15.55 -17.11
N PHE A 40 -5.18 14.59 -16.45
CA PHE A 40 -3.94 13.97 -16.91
C PHE A 40 -4.16 12.61 -17.59
N ASP A 41 -5.40 12.12 -17.63
CA ASP A 41 -5.74 10.86 -18.27
C ASP A 41 -5.33 10.88 -19.76
N PRO A 42 -4.92 9.74 -20.32
CA PRO A 42 -4.60 9.62 -21.74
C PRO A 42 -5.83 9.93 -22.60
N LYS A 43 -5.63 10.64 -23.71
CA LYS A 43 -6.71 11.03 -24.64
C LYS A 43 -6.70 10.21 -25.92
N SER A 44 -5.54 9.66 -26.31
CA SER A 44 -5.38 8.72 -27.41
C SER A 44 -4.69 7.43 -26.95
N VAL A 45 -4.71 6.40 -27.80
CA VAL A 45 -3.97 5.15 -27.55
C VAL A 45 -2.46 5.38 -27.52
N ASP A 46 -1.97 6.39 -28.26
CA ASP A 46 -0.55 6.75 -28.30
C ASP A 46 -0.06 7.38 -26.98
N ASP A 47 -0.97 7.91 -26.17
CA ASP A 47 -0.66 8.47 -24.85
C ASP A 47 -0.44 7.38 -23.78
N LEU A 48 -0.77 6.12 -24.06
CA LEU A 48 -0.66 5.03 -23.10
C LEU A 48 0.80 4.66 -22.88
N ALA A 49 1.21 4.61 -21.61
CA ALA A 49 2.55 4.17 -21.21
C ALA A 49 2.71 2.64 -21.21
N VAL A 50 1.91 1.93 -22.00
CA VAL A 50 1.86 0.46 -22.06
C VAL A 50 2.62 -0.02 -23.29
N HIS A 51 3.20 -1.21 -23.23
CA HIS A 51 3.92 -1.80 -24.36
C HIS A 51 2.98 -2.04 -25.56
N ASN A 52 3.33 -1.50 -26.75
CA ASN A 52 2.50 -1.53 -27.95
C ASN A 52 1.96 -2.92 -28.31
N LYS A 53 2.78 -3.97 -28.19
CA LYS A 53 2.33 -5.35 -28.43
C LYS A 53 1.10 -5.73 -27.58
N LYS A 54 1.07 -5.34 -26.30
CA LYS A 54 -0.06 -5.66 -25.41
C LYS A 54 -1.31 -4.89 -25.77
N ILE A 55 -1.15 -3.65 -26.24
CA ILE A 55 -2.25 -2.85 -26.77
C ILE A 55 -2.84 -3.53 -28.01
N GLN A 56 -1.98 -3.99 -28.92
CA GLN A 56 -2.39 -4.72 -30.13
C GLN A 56 -3.09 -6.05 -29.82
N ASP A 57 -2.55 -6.84 -28.90
CA ASP A 57 -3.15 -8.12 -28.48
C ASP A 57 -4.58 -7.91 -27.95
N ILE A 58 -4.80 -6.88 -27.12
CA ILE A 58 -6.12 -6.55 -26.58
C ILE A 58 -7.03 -5.97 -27.65
N GLU A 59 -6.51 -5.09 -28.51
CA GLU A 59 -7.26 -4.49 -29.61
C GLU A 59 -7.79 -5.55 -30.58
N GLU A 60 -6.96 -6.53 -30.93
CA GLU A 60 -7.36 -7.63 -31.81
C GLU A 60 -8.41 -8.52 -31.15
N TRP A 61 -8.23 -8.86 -29.88
CA TRP A 61 -9.22 -9.62 -29.11
C TRP A 61 -10.57 -8.90 -29.05
N LEU A 62 -10.58 -7.60 -28.72
CA LEU A 62 -11.79 -6.78 -28.67
C LEU A 62 -12.51 -6.74 -30.03
N ARG A 63 -11.74 -6.62 -31.12
CA ARG A 63 -12.27 -6.55 -32.49
C ARG A 63 -12.95 -7.85 -32.89
N ILE A 64 -12.33 -8.99 -32.61
CA ILE A 64 -12.89 -10.31 -32.94
C ILE A 64 -14.17 -10.56 -32.14
N THR A 65 -14.11 -10.40 -30.82
CA THR A 65 -15.19 -10.85 -29.94
C THR A 65 -16.40 -9.91 -29.95
N CYS A 66 -16.18 -8.59 -30.02
CA CYS A 66 -17.29 -7.63 -30.06
C CYS A 66 -18.02 -7.57 -31.40
N CYS A 67 -17.43 -8.08 -32.49
CA CYS A 67 -18.12 -8.19 -33.78
C CYS A 67 -18.96 -9.46 -33.89
N ASN A 68 -18.56 -10.53 -33.21
CA ASN A 68 -19.23 -11.84 -33.29
C ASN A 68 -20.31 -12.06 -32.21
N ASN A 69 -20.48 -11.13 -31.26
CA ASN A 69 -21.38 -11.29 -30.10
C ASN A 69 -21.14 -12.59 -29.31
N ASN A 70 -19.87 -12.95 -29.13
CA ASN A 70 -19.47 -14.14 -28.40
C ASN A 70 -19.36 -13.87 -26.90
N SER A 71 -19.63 -14.89 -26.07
CA SER A 71 -19.42 -14.90 -24.62
C SER A 71 -17.97 -15.26 -24.25
N ASP A 72 -16.99 -14.70 -24.97
CA ASP A 72 -15.58 -14.98 -24.69
C ASP A 72 -15.10 -14.18 -23.47
N ILE A 73 -14.13 -14.77 -22.77
CA ILE A 73 -13.65 -14.29 -21.48
C ILE A 73 -12.18 -13.90 -21.64
N LEU A 74 -11.85 -12.65 -21.28
CA LEU A 74 -10.48 -12.16 -21.20
C LEU A 74 -10.09 -11.95 -19.74
N LEU A 75 -8.93 -12.47 -19.36
CA LEU A 75 -8.31 -12.23 -18.06
C LEU A 75 -7.06 -11.37 -18.24
N LEU A 76 -7.09 -10.17 -17.66
CA LEU A 76 -5.94 -9.27 -17.59
C LEU A 76 -5.29 -9.38 -16.22
N THR A 77 -4.02 -9.81 -16.17
CA THR A 77 -3.23 -9.86 -14.94
C THR A 77 -2.04 -8.93 -15.01
N GLY A 78 -1.46 -8.56 -13.86
CA GLY A 78 -0.24 -7.77 -13.79
C GLY A 78 -0.23 -6.79 -12.62
N PRO A 79 0.87 -6.06 -12.42
CA PRO A 79 1.06 -5.19 -11.26
C PRO A 79 0.05 -4.05 -11.20
N VAL A 80 -0.18 -3.51 -10.00
CA VAL A 80 -1.00 -2.31 -9.81
C VAL A 80 -0.44 -1.12 -10.58
N GLY A 81 -1.32 -0.25 -11.10
CA GLY A 81 -0.92 1.00 -11.74
C GLY A 81 -0.19 0.88 -13.08
N CYS A 82 -0.20 -0.30 -13.73
CA CYS A 82 0.40 -0.48 -15.06
C CYS A 82 -0.52 -0.10 -16.24
N GLY A 83 -1.76 0.33 -15.98
CA GLY A 83 -2.67 0.86 -17.01
C GLY A 83 -3.67 -0.12 -17.63
N LYS A 84 -3.98 -1.25 -16.98
CA LYS A 84 -4.93 -2.28 -17.47
C LYS A 84 -6.32 -1.69 -17.79
N THR A 85 -6.99 -1.13 -16.79
CA THR A 85 -8.30 -0.45 -16.88
C THR A 85 -8.32 0.61 -17.96
N THR A 86 -7.34 1.52 -17.92
CA THR A 86 -7.23 2.65 -18.85
C THR A 86 -7.07 2.16 -20.29
N THR A 87 -6.32 1.08 -20.52
CA THR A 87 -6.15 0.50 -21.86
C THR A 87 -7.47 0.00 -22.43
N ILE A 88 -8.28 -0.70 -21.62
CA ILE A 88 -9.61 -1.19 -22.03
C ILE A 88 -10.54 -0.02 -22.37
N HIS A 89 -10.65 0.99 -21.50
CA HIS A 89 -11.50 2.15 -21.78
C HIS A 89 -11.06 2.93 -23.03
N MET A 90 -9.75 3.07 -23.24
CA MET A 90 -9.22 3.77 -24.42
C MET A 90 -9.49 3.04 -25.72
N LEU A 91 -9.28 1.72 -25.75
CA LEU A 91 -9.57 0.89 -26.92
C LEU A 91 -11.07 0.79 -27.17
N ALA A 92 -11.88 0.66 -26.12
CA ALA A 92 -13.32 0.65 -26.24
C ALA A 92 -13.84 1.98 -26.83
N LYS A 93 -13.33 3.12 -26.36
CA LYS A 93 -13.66 4.43 -26.94
C LYS A 93 -13.25 4.55 -28.41
N LYS A 94 -12.06 4.06 -28.78
CA LYS A 94 -11.55 4.07 -30.18
C LYS A 94 -12.46 3.26 -31.11
N HIS A 95 -12.96 2.11 -30.67
CA HIS A 95 -13.79 1.20 -31.47
C HIS A 95 -15.29 1.39 -31.28
N ASN A 96 -15.69 2.45 -30.54
CA ASN A 96 -17.07 2.72 -30.16
C ASN A 96 -17.75 1.49 -29.52
N ILE A 97 -17.07 0.87 -28.55
CA ILE A 97 -17.58 -0.26 -27.75
C ILE A 97 -18.07 0.29 -26.41
N LYS A 98 -19.27 -0.10 -25.99
CA LYS A 98 -19.82 0.29 -24.70
C LYS A 98 -19.26 -0.58 -23.59
N VAL A 99 -18.62 0.03 -22.60
CA VAL A 99 -18.11 -0.66 -21.40
C VAL A 99 -19.12 -0.52 -20.27
N THR A 100 -19.53 -1.65 -19.68
CA THR A 100 -20.35 -1.69 -18.46
C THR A 100 -19.54 -2.32 -17.34
N GLU A 101 -19.22 -1.54 -16.32
CA GLU A 101 -18.36 -1.94 -15.22
C GLU A 101 -19.17 -2.43 -14.01
N TRP A 102 -18.78 -3.59 -13.46
CA TRP A 102 -19.28 -4.04 -12.18
C TRP A 102 -18.63 -3.25 -11.04
N ILE A 103 -19.47 -2.65 -10.19
CA ILE A 103 -19.04 -2.00 -8.96
C ILE A 103 -19.66 -2.78 -7.81
N THR A 104 -18.83 -3.39 -6.97
CA THR A 104 -19.31 -4.13 -5.80
C THR A 104 -20.07 -3.17 -4.87
N PRO A 105 -21.36 -3.43 -4.59
CA PRO A 105 -22.11 -2.57 -3.69
C PRO A 105 -21.49 -2.61 -2.30
N LEU A 106 -21.28 -1.43 -1.70
CA LEU A 106 -20.84 -1.34 -0.31
C LEU A 106 -21.95 -1.89 0.58
N ASP A 107 -21.62 -2.89 1.41
CA ASP A 107 -22.51 -3.36 2.47
C ASP A 107 -22.63 -2.27 3.54
N ILE A 108 -23.36 -1.19 3.28
CA ILE A 108 -23.73 -0.24 4.33
C ILE A 108 -24.79 -0.95 5.16
N GLU A 109 -24.39 -1.48 6.31
CA GLU A 109 -25.30 -1.96 7.35
C GLU A 109 -26.07 -0.75 7.88
N ILE A 110 -27.20 -0.43 7.27
CA ILE A 110 -28.18 0.46 7.88
C ILE A 110 -29.03 -0.45 8.75
N PRO A 111 -28.87 -0.44 10.09
CA PRO A 111 -29.77 -1.17 10.96
C PRO A 111 -31.19 -0.66 10.72
N SER A 112 -32.12 -1.57 10.46
CA SER A 112 -33.54 -1.28 10.56
C SER A 112 -33.82 -0.65 11.94
N PHE A 113 -34.76 0.29 12.00
CA PHE A 113 -35.20 0.92 13.26
C PHE A 113 -35.59 -0.10 14.34
N ASN A 114 -35.92 -1.34 13.94
CA ASN A 114 -36.33 -2.42 14.82
C ASN A 114 -35.25 -3.50 15.06
N GLY A 115 -34.02 -3.34 14.55
CA GLY A 115 -32.94 -4.31 14.73
C GLY A 115 -33.06 -5.60 13.89
N ASP A 116 -34.09 -5.71 13.04
CA ASP A 116 -34.22 -6.81 12.09
C ASP A 116 -33.29 -6.59 10.89
N TYR A 117 -32.39 -7.54 10.66
CA TYR A 117 -31.57 -7.60 9.45
C TYR A 117 -32.49 -8.04 8.29
N GLU A 118 -32.85 -7.13 7.38
CA GLU A 118 -33.55 -7.50 6.14
C GLU A 118 -32.77 -8.59 5.42
N PHE A 119 -33.48 -9.62 4.93
CA PHE A 119 -32.94 -10.69 4.10
C PHE A 119 -32.19 -10.11 2.90
N ARG A 120 -30.88 -9.91 3.03
CA ARG A 120 -30.06 -9.44 1.91
C ARG A 120 -29.85 -10.59 0.94
N GLU A 121 -30.30 -10.38 -0.29
CA GLU A 121 -29.94 -11.21 -1.42
C GLU A 121 -28.41 -11.37 -1.48
N LYS A 122 -27.95 -12.63 -1.67
CA LYS A 122 -26.52 -12.95 -1.73
C LYS A 122 -25.82 -12.09 -2.79
N GLN A 123 -24.65 -11.54 -2.46
CA GLN A 123 -23.86 -10.76 -3.41
C GLN A 123 -23.53 -11.52 -4.69
N SER A 124 -23.35 -12.85 -4.61
CA SER A 124 -23.13 -13.70 -5.79
C SER A 124 -24.32 -13.69 -6.76
N THR A 125 -25.55 -13.63 -6.24
CA THR A 125 -26.77 -13.51 -7.07
C THR A 125 -26.85 -12.14 -7.75
N LYS A 126 -26.60 -11.06 -7.01
CA LYS A 126 -26.57 -9.69 -7.58
C LYS A 126 -25.51 -9.54 -8.66
N PHE A 127 -24.34 -10.12 -8.42
CA PHE A 127 -23.25 -10.16 -9.39
C PHE A 127 -23.67 -10.88 -10.67
N LEU A 128 -24.24 -12.10 -10.55
CA LEU A 128 -24.71 -12.88 -11.68
C LEU A 128 -25.80 -12.14 -12.49
N ASP A 129 -26.78 -11.58 -11.80
CA ASP A 129 -27.87 -10.82 -12.42
C ASP A 129 -27.33 -9.61 -13.19
N PHE A 130 -26.39 -8.87 -12.60
CA PHE A 130 -25.73 -7.76 -13.27
C PHE A 130 -24.97 -8.18 -14.52
N ILE A 131 -24.07 -9.18 -14.44
CA ILE A 131 -23.25 -9.56 -15.60
C ILE A 131 -24.12 -10.08 -16.75
N LEU A 132 -25.21 -10.80 -16.44
CA LEU A 132 -26.16 -11.28 -17.45
C LEU A 132 -26.95 -10.14 -18.06
N LYS A 133 -27.44 -9.20 -17.25
CA LYS A 133 -28.15 -8.01 -17.75
C LYS A 133 -27.26 -7.15 -18.63
N ALA A 134 -26.04 -6.89 -18.20
CA ALA A 134 -25.05 -6.12 -18.94
C ALA A 134 -24.68 -6.81 -20.27
N ALA A 135 -24.47 -8.13 -20.24
CA ALA A 135 -24.12 -8.89 -21.43
C ALA A 135 -25.28 -9.06 -22.41
N ASN A 136 -26.54 -9.00 -21.96
CA ASN A 136 -27.69 -9.31 -22.83
C ASN A 136 -28.49 -8.08 -23.26
N PHE A 137 -28.65 -7.08 -22.40
CA PHE A 137 -29.46 -5.90 -22.71
C PHE A 137 -28.62 -4.72 -23.18
N THR A 138 -29.16 -3.94 -24.11
CA THR A 138 -28.65 -2.62 -24.50
C THR A 138 -29.67 -1.57 -24.08
N SER A 139 -29.22 -0.33 -23.88
CA SER A 139 -30.16 0.77 -23.64
C SER A 139 -31.02 0.96 -24.88
N LEU A 140 -32.33 1.13 -24.72
CA LEU A 140 -33.24 1.39 -25.84
C LEU A 140 -32.89 2.68 -26.61
N LEU A 141 -32.13 3.58 -25.98
CA LEU A 141 -31.70 4.86 -26.55
C LEU A 141 -30.35 4.77 -27.29
N ASP A 142 -29.62 3.66 -27.14
CA ASP A 142 -28.32 3.45 -27.79
C ASP A 142 -28.47 2.43 -28.94
N SER A 143 -28.22 2.86 -30.17
CA SER A 143 -28.16 1.98 -31.35
C SER A 143 -26.87 1.16 -31.45
N ASN A 144 -26.01 1.20 -30.43
CA ASN A 144 -24.72 0.53 -30.45
C ASN A 144 -24.86 -0.94 -30.01
N SER A 145 -24.54 -1.85 -30.92
CA SER A 145 -24.56 -3.29 -30.66
C SER A 145 -23.28 -3.80 -29.99
N LYS A 146 -22.16 -3.07 -30.07
CA LYS A 146 -20.87 -3.50 -29.53
C LYS A 146 -20.77 -3.15 -28.05
N LYS A 147 -20.63 -4.17 -27.21
CA LYS A 147 -20.55 -3.99 -25.76
C LYS A 147 -19.62 -4.99 -25.10
N ILE A 148 -19.17 -4.63 -23.91
CA ILE A 148 -18.29 -5.45 -23.10
C ILE A 148 -18.55 -5.22 -21.61
N VAL A 149 -18.53 -6.31 -20.84
CA VAL A 149 -18.63 -6.27 -19.38
C VAL A 149 -17.23 -6.20 -18.80
N LEU A 150 -16.99 -5.29 -17.85
CA LEU A 150 -15.72 -5.14 -17.16
C LEU A 150 -15.91 -5.46 -15.68
N VAL A 151 -15.06 -6.33 -15.13
CA VAL A 151 -15.07 -6.69 -13.71
C VAL A 151 -13.65 -6.54 -13.17
N GLU A 152 -13.45 -5.55 -12.29
CA GLU A 152 -12.18 -5.31 -11.61
C GLU A 152 -12.19 -5.78 -10.15
N ASP A 153 -13.36 -5.72 -9.52
CA ASP A 153 -13.57 -6.08 -8.13
C ASP A 153 -14.48 -7.31 -8.02
N PHE A 154 -14.12 -8.21 -7.11
CA PHE A 154 -14.78 -9.50 -6.94
C PHE A 154 -15.42 -9.57 -5.56
N PRO A 155 -16.70 -9.96 -5.46
CA PRO A 155 -17.32 -10.31 -4.19
C PRO A 155 -16.46 -11.27 -3.36
N ASN A 156 -16.19 -10.90 -2.10
CA ASN A 156 -15.36 -11.69 -1.19
C ASN A 156 -15.85 -13.12 -0.97
N THR A 157 -17.14 -13.39 -1.21
CA THR A 157 -17.73 -14.74 -1.19
C THR A 157 -17.01 -15.69 -2.15
N PHE A 158 -16.56 -15.22 -3.31
CA PHE A 158 -15.86 -16.05 -4.29
C PHE A 158 -14.48 -16.51 -3.80
N LEU A 159 -13.82 -15.71 -2.96
CA LEU A 159 -12.55 -16.09 -2.34
C LEU A 159 -12.74 -17.17 -1.25
N LYS A 160 -13.91 -17.22 -0.61
CA LYS A 160 -14.26 -18.23 0.39
C LYS A 160 -14.77 -19.51 -0.25
N THR A 161 -15.54 -19.38 -1.33
CA THR A 161 -16.21 -20.49 -2.00
C THR A 161 -16.01 -20.39 -3.51
N PRO A 162 -14.87 -20.89 -4.04
CA PRO A 162 -14.55 -20.81 -5.47
C PRO A 162 -15.55 -21.53 -6.38
N SER A 163 -16.26 -22.54 -5.88
CA SER A 163 -17.29 -23.26 -6.66
C SER A 163 -18.45 -22.36 -7.10
N GLU A 164 -18.86 -21.38 -6.27
CA GLU A 164 -19.90 -20.42 -6.66
C GLU A 164 -19.46 -19.59 -7.88
N PHE A 165 -18.16 -19.27 -7.98
CA PHE A 165 -17.64 -18.52 -9.11
C PHE A 165 -17.65 -19.38 -10.40
N THR A 166 -17.26 -20.65 -10.31
CA THR A 166 -17.35 -21.61 -11.42
C THR A 166 -18.79 -21.75 -11.95
N ASP A 167 -19.78 -21.83 -11.06
CA ASP A 167 -21.19 -21.91 -11.44
C ASP A 167 -21.67 -20.65 -12.15
N ILE A 168 -21.20 -19.48 -11.72
CA ILE A 168 -21.49 -18.20 -12.37
C ILE A 168 -20.90 -18.14 -13.77
N LEU A 169 -19.65 -18.59 -13.96
CA LEU A 169 -19.04 -18.63 -15.29
C LEU A 169 -19.76 -19.61 -16.23
N ASN A 170 -20.22 -20.76 -15.72
CA ASN A 170 -21.07 -21.69 -16.48
C ASN A 170 -22.36 -21.02 -16.94
N GLN A 171 -23.04 -20.33 -16.03
CA GLN A 171 -24.26 -19.61 -16.38
C GLN A 171 -23.99 -18.46 -17.37
N TYR A 172 -22.87 -17.77 -17.23
CA TYR A 172 -22.46 -16.72 -18.14
C TYR A 172 -22.20 -17.26 -19.55
N LYS A 173 -21.38 -18.31 -19.70
CA LYS A 173 -21.05 -18.89 -21.02
C LYS A 173 -22.29 -19.33 -21.79
N ASN A 174 -23.27 -19.89 -21.08
CA ASN A 174 -24.51 -20.41 -21.65
C ASN A 174 -25.56 -19.33 -21.98
N ARG A 175 -25.58 -18.20 -21.25
CA ARG A 175 -26.67 -17.20 -21.34
C ARG A 175 -26.24 -15.84 -21.89
N ALA A 176 -24.96 -15.50 -21.82
CA ALA A 176 -24.44 -14.20 -22.23
C ALA A 176 -24.22 -14.13 -23.75
N LYS A 177 -24.41 -12.94 -24.34
CA LYS A 177 -24.18 -12.66 -25.77
C LYS A 177 -23.09 -11.62 -26.00
N SER A 178 -22.26 -11.37 -25.01
CA SER A 178 -21.21 -10.34 -25.09
C SER A 178 -20.00 -10.76 -24.29
N PRO A 179 -18.81 -10.22 -24.63
CA PRO A 179 -17.59 -10.50 -23.90
C PRO A 179 -17.60 -9.97 -22.48
N ILE A 180 -16.78 -10.61 -21.63
CA ILE A 180 -16.43 -10.13 -20.30
C ILE A 180 -14.91 -10.07 -20.13
N VAL A 181 -14.44 -8.99 -19.52
CA VAL A 181 -13.04 -8.77 -19.14
C VAL A 181 -12.94 -8.77 -17.64
N PHE A 182 -12.10 -9.65 -17.11
CA PHE A 182 -11.71 -9.68 -15.72
C PHE A 182 -10.34 -9.03 -15.56
N ILE A 183 -10.20 -8.10 -14.61
CA ILE A 183 -8.92 -7.48 -14.28
C ILE A 183 -8.51 -7.91 -12.88
N CYS A 184 -7.38 -8.60 -12.78
CA CYS A 184 -6.74 -8.93 -11.52
C CYS A 184 -5.43 -8.15 -11.40
N SER A 185 -5.27 -7.40 -10.31
CA SER A 185 -4.01 -6.70 -10.02
C SER A 185 -3.20 -7.46 -8.99
N ASP A 186 -1.92 -7.70 -9.28
CA ASP A 186 -1.00 -8.31 -8.33
C ASP A 186 -0.55 -7.25 -7.30
N SER A 187 -0.76 -7.51 -6.01
CA SER A 187 -0.12 -6.76 -4.94
C SER A 187 1.15 -7.50 -4.50
N HIS A 188 2.23 -6.77 -4.25
CA HIS A 188 3.50 -7.34 -3.79
C HIS A 188 3.45 -7.84 -2.33
N THR A 189 2.38 -7.52 -1.61
CA THR A 189 2.22 -7.75 -0.18
C THR A 189 1.34 -8.96 0.15
N ASP A 190 0.45 -9.37 -0.75
CA ASP A 190 -0.45 -10.51 -0.49
C ASP A 190 0.10 -11.80 -1.10
N ASN A 191 0.42 -12.77 -0.24
CA ASN A 191 0.70 -14.16 -0.66
C ASN A 191 -0.52 -14.87 -1.28
N LYS A 192 -1.69 -14.20 -1.35
CA LYS A 192 -2.92 -14.71 -1.98
C LYS A 192 -3.20 -13.90 -3.24
N ASN A 193 -2.63 -14.32 -4.36
CA ASN A 193 -2.95 -13.71 -5.63
C ASN A 193 -4.38 -14.09 -6.05
N THR A 194 -5.33 -13.14 -6.02
CA THR A 194 -6.73 -13.32 -6.43
C THR A 194 -6.85 -14.01 -7.80
N ALA A 195 -5.96 -13.69 -8.75
CA ALA A 195 -5.92 -14.34 -10.05
C ALA A 195 -5.71 -15.86 -9.93
N SER A 196 -4.74 -16.28 -9.11
CA SER A 196 -4.42 -17.70 -8.91
C SER A 196 -5.51 -18.46 -8.15
N SER A 197 -6.23 -17.78 -7.25
CA SER A 197 -7.29 -18.39 -6.44
C SER A 197 -8.60 -18.56 -7.20
N LEU A 198 -8.99 -17.58 -8.01
CA LEU A 198 -10.25 -17.59 -8.75
C LEU A 198 -10.12 -18.17 -10.15
N PHE A 199 -9.00 -17.96 -10.83
CA PHE A 199 -8.76 -18.41 -12.21
C PHE A 199 -7.68 -19.49 -12.24
N THR A 200 -7.99 -20.66 -11.66
CA THR A 200 -7.08 -21.81 -11.71
C THR A 200 -6.83 -22.26 -13.15
N PRO A 201 -5.68 -22.89 -13.47
CA PRO A 201 -5.38 -23.33 -14.84
C PRO A 201 -6.48 -24.22 -15.44
N SER A 202 -7.06 -25.12 -14.63
CA SER A 202 -8.16 -25.98 -15.04
C SER A 202 -9.43 -25.19 -15.42
N LEU A 203 -9.73 -24.11 -14.68
CA LEU A 203 -10.86 -23.24 -14.97
C LEU A 203 -10.61 -22.45 -16.26
N GLN A 204 -9.39 -21.95 -16.45
CA GLN A 204 -9.03 -21.21 -17.66
C GLN A 204 -9.17 -22.08 -18.92
N GLU A 205 -8.74 -23.34 -18.85
CA GLU A 205 -8.89 -24.30 -19.94
C GLU A 205 -10.37 -24.64 -20.19
N GLN A 206 -11.13 -24.93 -19.13
CA GLN A 206 -12.56 -25.28 -19.21
C GLN A 206 -13.39 -24.19 -19.93
N PHE A 207 -13.14 -22.92 -19.62
CA PHE A 207 -13.90 -21.79 -20.18
C PHE A 207 -13.22 -21.11 -21.38
N GLN A 208 -12.09 -21.64 -21.85
CA GLN A 208 -11.28 -21.07 -22.94
C GLN A 208 -10.92 -19.59 -22.67
N ILE A 209 -10.50 -19.29 -21.43
CA ILE A 209 -10.18 -17.94 -21.00
C ILE A 209 -8.87 -17.50 -21.67
N THR A 210 -8.91 -16.40 -22.41
CA THR A 210 -7.71 -15.78 -22.95
C THR A 210 -7.02 -14.99 -21.84
N GLN A 211 -5.75 -15.27 -21.54
CA GLN A 211 -5.01 -14.52 -20.52
C GLN A 211 -3.97 -13.59 -21.16
N ILE A 212 -4.00 -12.30 -20.79
CA ILE A 212 -2.97 -11.32 -21.17
C ILE A 212 -2.33 -10.76 -19.91
N VAL A 213 -1.04 -11.07 -19.74
CA VAL A 213 -0.23 -10.57 -18.62
C VAL A 213 0.41 -9.22 -18.99
N PHE A 214 0.16 -8.21 -18.17
CA PHE A 214 0.81 -6.89 -18.22
C PHE A 214 2.10 -6.90 -17.42
N ASN A 215 3.11 -6.20 -17.94
CA ASN A 215 4.35 -5.95 -17.24
C ASN A 215 4.30 -4.59 -16.54
N CYS A 216 5.22 -4.36 -15.58
CA CYS A 216 5.49 -3.01 -15.10
C CYS A 216 5.82 -2.09 -16.28
N VAL A 217 5.43 -0.82 -16.18
CA VAL A 217 5.75 0.15 -17.21
C VAL A 217 7.26 0.39 -17.24
N SER A 218 7.83 0.41 -18.45
CA SER A 218 9.26 0.62 -18.62
C SER A 218 9.66 2.02 -18.14
N VAL A 219 10.90 2.18 -17.69
CA VAL A 219 11.48 3.47 -17.28
C VAL A 219 11.32 4.52 -18.40
N THR A 220 11.48 4.12 -19.66
CA THR A 220 11.30 4.99 -20.83
C THR A 220 9.84 5.39 -21.04
N GLY A 221 8.90 4.45 -20.92
CA GLY A 221 7.47 4.71 -21.02
C GLY A 221 6.98 5.64 -19.91
N LEU A 222 7.45 5.40 -18.68
CA LEU A 222 7.12 6.24 -17.52
C LEU A 222 7.66 7.66 -17.68
N ARG A 223 8.91 7.81 -18.15
CA ARG A 223 9.49 9.13 -18.46
C ARG A 223 8.68 9.86 -19.53
N SER A 224 8.24 9.16 -20.57
CA SER A 224 7.39 9.74 -21.62
C SER A 224 6.06 10.25 -21.05
N ALA A 225 5.41 9.42 -20.24
CA ALA A 225 4.15 9.79 -19.59
C ALA A 225 4.28 11.00 -18.67
N LEU A 226 5.33 11.05 -17.84
CA LEU A 226 5.58 12.18 -16.94
C LEU A 226 5.97 13.45 -17.69
N LYS A 227 6.70 13.36 -18.81
CA LYS A 227 6.96 14.52 -19.68
C LYS A 227 5.67 15.11 -20.24
N ARG A 228 4.76 14.26 -20.72
CA ARG A 228 3.42 14.68 -21.16
C ARG A 228 2.66 15.39 -20.05
N VAL A 229 2.66 14.83 -18.83
CA VAL A 229 2.02 15.45 -17.66
C VAL A 229 2.68 16.80 -17.30
N ALA A 230 4.01 16.87 -17.32
CA ALA A 230 4.77 18.10 -17.09
C ALA A 230 4.42 19.20 -18.11
N GLU A 231 4.25 18.85 -19.38
CA GLU A 231 3.80 19.78 -20.42
C GLU A 231 2.37 20.26 -20.17
N LEU A 232 1.46 19.38 -19.76
CA LEU A 232 0.08 19.75 -19.42
C LEU A 232 0.04 20.72 -18.23
N ILE A 233 0.85 20.45 -17.20
CA ILE A 233 1.01 21.34 -16.04
C ILE A 233 1.53 22.71 -16.49
N SER A 234 2.56 22.73 -17.32
CA SER A 234 3.24 23.95 -17.78
C SER A 234 2.38 24.79 -18.72
N LYS A 235 1.44 24.18 -19.46
CA LYS A 235 0.53 24.89 -20.38
C LYS A 235 -0.71 25.41 -19.69
N ASN A 236 -1.36 24.58 -18.87
CA ASN A 236 -2.74 24.84 -18.43
C ASN A 236 -2.87 25.17 -16.94
N HIS A 237 -1.84 24.92 -16.12
CA HIS A 237 -1.98 24.92 -14.66
C HIS A 237 -0.85 25.65 -13.93
N THR A 238 -0.17 26.60 -14.57
CA THR A 238 0.95 27.37 -14.01
C THR A 238 0.58 28.22 -12.80
N SER A 239 -0.70 28.53 -12.57
CA SER A 239 -1.17 29.22 -11.36
C SER A 239 -1.09 28.35 -10.11
N ILE A 240 -1.27 27.03 -10.26
CA ILE A 240 -1.36 26.06 -9.15
C ILE A 240 -0.05 25.30 -8.96
N TYR A 241 0.74 25.10 -10.02
CA TYR A 241 1.96 24.30 -9.97
C TYR A 241 3.22 25.10 -10.27
N ASN A 242 4.32 24.66 -9.68
CA ASN A 242 5.67 24.92 -10.11
C ASN A 242 6.01 24.05 -11.33
N THR A 243 6.76 24.60 -12.26
CA THR A 243 7.22 23.85 -13.44
C THR A 243 8.16 22.72 -12.99
N PRO A 244 7.84 21.44 -13.30
CA PRO A 244 8.71 20.33 -12.96
C PRO A 244 10.04 20.42 -13.70
N THR A 245 11.15 20.26 -12.97
CA THR A 245 12.49 20.16 -13.55
C THR A 245 12.75 18.75 -14.10
N GLY A 246 13.70 18.61 -15.03
CA GLY A 246 14.08 17.29 -15.57
C GLY A 246 14.54 16.33 -14.49
N ASP A 247 15.29 16.82 -13.50
CA ASP A 247 15.80 16.01 -12.38
C ASP A 247 14.68 15.50 -11.47
N MET A 248 13.65 16.31 -11.22
CA MET A 248 12.44 15.88 -10.49
C MET A 248 11.74 14.72 -11.21
N ILE A 249 11.59 14.81 -12.53
CA ILE A 249 10.97 13.76 -13.33
C ILE A 249 11.79 12.46 -13.20
N GLU A 250 13.12 12.53 -13.29
CA GLU A 250 13.97 11.35 -13.14
C GLU A 250 13.89 10.75 -11.73
N CYS A 251 13.83 11.58 -10.70
CA CYS A 251 13.61 11.16 -9.32
C CYS A 251 12.29 10.38 -9.17
N VAL A 252 11.19 10.92 -9.69
CA VAL A 252 9.88 10.27 -9.65
C VAL A 252 9.93 8.93 -10.40
N VAL A 253 10.46 8.91 -11.63
CA VAL A 253 10.57 7.67 -12.43
C VAL A 253 11.29 6.55 -11.66
N ASN A 254 12.39 6.88 -10.98
CA ASN A 254 13.17 5.90 -10.21
C ASN A 254 12.42 5.42 -8.96
N SER A 255 11.59 6.26 -8.35
CA SER A 255 10.84 5.93 -7.13
C SER A 255 9.57 5.10 -7.35
N SER A 256 8.95 5.23 -8.53
CA SER A 256 7.62 4.67 -8.79
C SER A 256 7.59 3.20 -9.16
N ALA A 257 8.75 2.55 -9.35
CA ALA A 257 8.87 1.11 -9.64
C ALA A 257 7.99 0.62 -10.82
N GLY A 258 7.71 1.48 -11.80
CA GLY A 258 6.88 1.16 -12.97
C GLY A 258 5.36 1.28 -12.75
N ASP A 259 4.91 1.85 -11.63
CA ASP A 259 3.53 2.27 -11.40
C ASP A 259 3.31 3.70 -11.93
N VAL A 260 2.50 3.84 -12.98
CA VAL A 260 2.22 5.13 -13.62
C VAL A 260 1.33 6.00 -12.75
N ARG A 261 0.35 5.40 -12.06
CA ARG A 261 -0.59 6.15 -11.22
C ARG A 261 0.15 6.80 -10.07
N SER A 262 0.99 6.02 -9.37
CA SER A 262 1.85 6.53 -8.30
C SER A 262 2.83 7.58 -8.82
N ALA A 263 3.43 7.40 -9.99
CA ALA A 263 4.33 8.40 -10.57
C ALA A 263 3.63 9.74 -10.84
N VAL A 264 2.45 9.72 -11.46
CA VAL A 264 1.68 10.93 -11.76
C VAL A 264 1.23 11.61 -10.47
N LEU A 265 0.78 10.86 -9.47
CA LEU A 265 0.45 11.36 -8.14
C LEU A 265 1.64 12.06 -7.48
N ASN A 266 2.80 11.41 -7.47
CA ASN A 266 4.00 11.95 -6.84
C ASN A 266 4.47 13.22 -7.55
N LEU A 267 4.43 13.25 -8.89
CA LEU A 267 4.74 14.46 -9.66
C LEU A 267 3.75 15.58 -9.36
N HIS A 268 2.46 15.27 -9.26
CA HIS A 268 1.41 16.23 -8.92
C HIS A 268 1.67 16.89 -7.56
N PHE A 269 1.96 16.11 -6.52
CA PHE A 269 2.26 16.65 -5.19
C PHE A 269 3.57 17.44 -5.17
N ALA A 270 4.61 16.94 -5.84
CA ALA A 270 5.91 17.57 -5.85
C ALA A 270 5.92 18.92 -6.60
N CYS A 271 4.94 19.15 -7.49
CA CYS A 271 4.81 20.40 -8.23
C CYS A 271 3.83 21.39 -7.59
N LEU A 272 3.09 21.06 -6.53
CA LEU A 272 2.01 21.92 -6.01
C LEU A 272 2.56 23.17 -5.30
N LYS A 273 2.12 24.37 -5.70
CA LYS A 273 2.52 25.64 -5.05
C LYS A 273 1.95 25.74 -3.64
N GLY A 274 2.80 26.10 -2.67
CA GLY A 274 2.41 26.24 -1.26
C GLY A 274 2.55 24.97 -0.42
N GLY A 275 2.92 23.84 -1.03
CA GLY A 275 3.39 22.67 -0.29
C GLY A 275 4.86 22.85 0.09
N ASN A 276 5.20 22.84 1.38
CA ASN A 276 6.58 22.70 1.85
C ASN A 276 7.08 21.27 1.55
N CYS A 277 7.25 20.91 0.29
CA CYS A 277 7.92 19.69 -0.11
C CYS A 277 9.40 20.01 -0.33
N ASN A 278 10.17 20.06 0.77
CA ASN A 278 11.62 20.05 0.67
C ASN A 278 12.04 18.72 0.02
N LEU A 279 12.43 18.77 -1.26
CA LEU A 279 13.25 17.74 -1.88
C LEU A 279 14.59 17.72 -1.15
N GLU A 280 14.70 16.99 -0.05
CA GLU A 280 16.01 16.73 0.56
C GLU A 280 16.77 15.72 -0.30
N THR A 281 17.46 16.25 -1.30
CA THR A 281 18.58 15.59 -1.96
C THR A 281 19.73 15.48 -0.96
N SER A 282 19.71 14.47 -0.09
CA SER A 282 20.90 14.15 0.71
C SER A 282 21.99 13.61 -0.22
N ILE A 283 22.98 14.46 -0.48
CA ILE A 283 24.23 14.10 -1.14
C ILE A 283 25.00 13.19 -0.18
N VAL A 284 24.92 11.88 -0.37
CA VAL A 284 25.83 10.96 0.32
C VAL A 284 27.20 11.07 -0.35
N MET A 285 28.15 11.70 0.33
CA MET A 285 29.56 11.67 -0.06
C MET A 285 30.07 10.22 0.08
N ALA A 286 30.32 9.55 -1.04
CA ALA A 286 31.05 8.28 -1.03
C ALA A 286 32.50 8.55 -0.59
N LYS A 287 32.98 7.85 0.45
CA LYS A 287 34.40 7.85 0.84
C LYS A 287 35.23 7.28 -0.32
N GLU A 288 36.16 8.08 -0.83
CA GLU A 288 37.12 7.70 -1.86
C GLU A 288 38.12 6.66 -1.32
N THR A 289 38.24 5.52 -1.99
CA THR A 289 39.48 4.72 -1.97
C THR A 289 40.35 5.26 -3.10
N LYS A 290 41.49 5.87 -2.75
CA LYS A 290 42.42 6.51 -3.69
C LYS A 290 42.99 5.49 -4.70
N THR A 291 42.64 5.60 -5.96
CA THR A 291 43.50 5.17 -7.08
C THR A 291 43.54 6.25 -8.17
N LYS A 292 44.76 6.58 -8.59
CA LYS A 292 45.08 7.67 -9.52
C LYS A 292 44.71 7.26 -10.95
N ALA A 293 43.70 7.91 -11.55
CA ALA A 293 43.65 8.21 -12.98
C ALA A 293 42.51 9.20 -13.28
N ALA A 294 42.83 10.31 -13.93
CA ALA A 294 41.91 11.37 -14.28
C ALA A 294 40.83 10.90 -15.28
N LYS A 295 39.56 10.85 -14.83
CA LYS A 295 38.38 10.83 -15.72
C LYS A 295 37.27 11.70 -15.12
N LYS A 296 36.65 12.49 -16.00
CA LYS A 296 35.57 13.46 -15.76
C LYS A 296 34.57 12.98 -14.68
N LYS A 297 34.44 13.77 -13.62
CA LYS A 297 33.38 13.67 -12.59
C LYS A 297 32.01 13.57 -13.25
N LYS A 298 31.36 12.42 -13.15
CA LYS A 298 29.91 12.30 -13.25
C LYS A 298 29.41 12.05 -11.82
N GLN A 299 28.91 13.10 -11.17
CA GLN A 299 28.22 12.96 -9.89
C GLN A 299 27.00 12.07 -10.12
N THR A 300 27.08 10.81 -9.73
CA THR A 300 25.91 9.94 -9.62
C THR A 300 25.35 10.11 -8.21
N SER A 301 24.50 11.11 -8.02
CA SER A 301 23.66 11.22 -6.83
C SER A 301 22.69 10.04 -6.82
N LYS A 302 22.79 9.19 -5.80
CA LYS A 302 21.68 8.29 -5.45
C LYS A 302 20.57 9.18 -4.92
N PHE A 303 19.61 9.51 -5.78
CA PHE A 303 18.52 10.40 -5.46
C PHE A 303 17.43 9.67 -4.67
N LEU A 304 17.01 10.25 -3.53
CA LEU A 304 15.91 9.74 -2.70
C LEU A 304 14.56 9.97 -3.38
N SER A 305 13.64 9.03 -3.13
CA SER A 305 12.28 9.00 -3.67
C SER A 305 11.40 10.15 -3.18
N ILE A 306 10.62 10.73 -4.09
CA ILE A 306 9.47 11.59 -3.75
C ILE A 306 8.21 10.74 -3.64
N GLY A 307 7.44 10.90 -2.56
CA GLY A 307 6.05 10.41 -2.47
C GLY A 307 5.84 8.92 -2.19
N LYS A 308 6.89 8.12 -2.07
CA LYS A 308 6.88 7.08 -1.01
C LYS A 308 7.43 7.77 0.21
N ASP A 309 6.84 7.50 1.37
CA ASP A 309 7.44 7.77 2.67
C ASP A 309 8.97 7.58 2.57
N GLN A 310 9.76 8.27 3.37
CA GLN A 310 11.16 7.87 3.53
C GLN A 310 11.22 6.50 4.24
N THR A 311 10.53 5.46 3.73
CA THR A 311 10.71 4.07 4.09
C THR A 311 12.13 3.75 3.66
N VAL A 312 13.06 4.07 4.55
CA VAL A 312 14.22 3.26 4.79
C VAL A 312 13.74 1.84 4.59
N SER A 313 14.28 1.15 3.57
CA SER A 313 13.92 -0.25 3.34
C SER A 313 13.98 -0.97 4.69
N ILE A 314 13.03 -1.86 4.97
CA ILE A 314 12.96 -2.58 6.25
C ILE A 314 14.35 -3.08 6.66
N LEU A 315 15.17 -3.54 5.70
CA LEU A 315 16.55 -3.96 5.90
C LEU A 315 17.48 -2.86 6.45
N HIS A 316 17.39 -1.65 5.90
CA HIS A 316 18.13 -0.49 6.40
C HIS A 316 17.62 -0.04 7.76
N GLY A 317 16.31 -0.15 8.03
CA GLY A 317 15.72 0.21 9.31
C GLY A 317 16.21 -0.73 10.40
N VAL A 318 16.16 -2.03 10.14
CA VAL A 318 16.72 -3.08 10.99
C VAL A 318 18.20 -2.81 11.28
N GLY A 319 18.98 -2.45 10.26
CA GLY A 319 20.39 -2.10 10.46
C GLY A 319 20.62 -0.88 11.37
N ARG A 320 19.75 0.15 11.28
CA ARG A 320 19.82 1.33 12.17
C ARG A 320 19.48 1.01 13.62
N VAL A 321 18.57 0.06 13.85
CA VAL A 321 18.14 -0.37 15.18
C VAL A 321 19.15 -1.32 15.82
N LEU A 322 19.64 -2.31 15.07
CA LEU A 322 20.54 -3.35 15.59
C LEU A 322 22.00 -2.89 15.72
N ASN A 323 22.38 -1.85 14.98
CA ASN A 323 23.71 -1.23 15.07
C ASN A 323 23.60 0.30 15.18
N PRO A 324 23.11 0.80 16.33
CA PRO A 324 22.94 2.23 16.56
C PRO A 324 24.31 2.92 16.62
N LYS A 325 24.48 4.00 15.85
CA LYS A 325 25.69 4.83 15.94
C LYS A 325 25.49 5.90 16.99
N VAL A 326 26.44 6.06 17.90
CA VAL A 326 26.45 7.12 18.91
C VAL A 326 27.33 8.26 18.42
N ILE A 327 26.82 9.48 18.49
CA ILE A 327 27.52 10.73 18.15
C ILE A 327 27.69 11.51 19.45
N SER A 328 28.91 11.97 19.73
CA SER A 328 29.19 12.87 20.85
C SER A 328 29.04 14.33 20.40
N VAL A 329 28.07 15.04 20.97
CA VAL A 329 27.88 16.48 20.75
C VAL A 329 27.86 17.17 22.11
N ASN A 330 28.78 18.12 22.34
CA ASN A 330 28.88 18.91 23.57
C ASN A 330 28.91 18.07 24.87
N ASN A 331 29.78 17.04 24.94
CA ASN A 331 29.87 16.09 26.05
C ASN A 331 28.59 15.28 26.34
N SER A 332 27.60 15.31 25.44
CA SER A 332 26.42 14.44 25.49
C SER A 332 26.49 13.40 24.37
N GLU A 333 26.33 12.13 24.73
CA GLU A 333 26.18 11.03 23.79
C GLU A 333 24.74 10.99 23.29
N ARG A 334 24.55 11.02 21.97
CA ARG A 334 23.24 10.90 21.34
C ARG A 334 23.27 9.86 20.23
N LEU A 335 22.14 9.18 20.03
CA LEU A 335 21.97 8.28 18.90
C LEU A 335 21.96 9.10 17.59
N SER A 336 22.58 8.58 16.54
CA SER A 336 22.64 9.22 15.23
C SER A 336 21.26 9.35 14.58
N HIS A 337 20.34 8.45 14.94
CA HIS A 337 18.95 8.44 14.54
C HIS A 337 18.13 8.29 15.82
N SER A 338 17.13 9.14 16.04
CA SER A 338 16.27 8.99 17.20
C SER A 338 15.31 7.80 16.99
N PRO A 339 14.91 7.09 18.05
CA PRO A 339 13.85 6.08 17.96
C PRO A 339 12.57 6.64 17.31
N SER A 340 12.19 7.87 17.64
CA SER A 340 11.03 8.58 17.07
C SER A 340 11.09 8.68 15.55
N ASP A 341 12.23 9.07 14.98
CA ASP A 341 12.39 9.18 13.52
C ASP A 341 12.23 7.84 12.80
N ILE A 342 12.65 6.74 13.46
CA ILE A 342 12.54 5.38 12.92
C ILE A 342 11.08 4.93 12.97
N ILE A 343 10.39 5.20 14.08
CA ILE A 343 8.98 4.81 14.29
C ILE A 343 8.08 5.45 13.24
N GLU A 344 8.24 6.75 12.97
CA GLU A 344 7.46 7.46 11.96
C GLU A 344 7.49 6.76 10.59
N GLN A 345 8.63 6.16 10.22
CA GLN A 345 8.82 5.48 8.94
C GLN A 345 8.21 4.07 8.88
N PHE A 346 7.98 3.42 10.02
CA PHE A 346 7.52 2.03 10.10
C PHE A 346 6.15 1.86 10.76
N LEU A 347 5.49 2.94 11.17
CA LEU A 347 4.12 2.90 11.73
C LEU A 347 3.12 2.16 10.84
N GLY A 348 3.22 2.32 9.51
CA GLY A 348 2.36 1.61 8.55
C GLY A 348 2.59 0.10 8.48
N HIS A 349 3.70 -0.41 9.03
CA HIS A 349 4.12 -1.81 8.95
C HIS A 349 4.73 -2.29 10.29
N SER A 350 4.18 -1.85 11.42
CA SER A 350 4.75 -2.01 12.76
C SER A 350 5.06 -3.47 13.12
N SER A 351 4.08 -4.38 12.98
CA SER A 351 4.26 -5.81 13.27
C SER A 351 5.29 -6.47 12.34
N SER A 352 5.30 -6.10 11.06
CA SER A 352 6.27 -6.64 10.10
C SER A 352 7.69 -6.22 10.49
N PHE A 353 7.88 -4.95 10.82
CA PHE A 353 9.19 -4.42 11.21
C PHE A 353 9.71 -5.07 12.50
N VAL A 354 8.86 -5.22 13.54
CA VAL A 354 9.24 -5.91 14.78
C VAL A 354 9.60 -7.37 14.54
N ASN A 355 8.87 -8.09 13.67
CA ASN A 355 9.24 -9.46 13.30
C ASN A 355 10.62 -9.54 12.64
N PHE A 356 10.97 -8.57 11.78
CA PHE A 356 12.30 -8.49 11.21
C PHE A 356 13.38 -8.21 12.28
N LEU A 357 13.09 -7.39 13.29
CA LEU A 357 14.01 -7.19 14.43
C LEU A 357 14.19 -8.49 15.23
N ALA A 358 13.09 -9.17 15.54
CA ALA A 358 13.08 -10.41 16.32
C ALA A 358 13.80 -11.58 15.65
N GLU A 359 13.78 -11.68 14.32
CA GLU A 359 14.57 -12.71 13.61
C GLU A 359 16.07 -12.41 13.65
N ASN A 360 16.47 -11.13 13.72
CA ASN A 360 17.84 -10.71 13.44
C ASN A 360 18.60 -10.16 14.65
N TYR A 361 17.98 -9.98 15.82
CA TYR A 361 18.65 -9.34 16.95
C TYR A 361 19.77 -10.22 17.54
N LEU A 362 19.56 -11.53 17.71
CA LEU A 362 20.48 -12.45 18.40
C LEU A 362 21.97 -12.31 18.00
N PRO A 363 22.35 -12.29 16.70
CA PRO A 363 23.76 -12.23 16.30
C PRO A 363 24.46 -10.89 16.59
N HIS A 364 23.73 -9.87 17.03
CA HIS A 364 24.26 -8.52 17.28
C HIS A 364 24.65 -8.29 18.74
N TYR A 365 24.29 -9.20 19.65
CA TYR A 365 24.58 -9.09 21.08
C TYR A 365 25.80 -9.92 21.46
N SER A 366 26.71 -9.32 22.22
CA SER A 366 27.88 -10.01 22.80
C SER A 366 27.66 -10.47 24.25
N SER A 367 26.70 -9.85 24.96
CA SER A 367 26.38 -10.15 26.36
C SER A 367 24.95 -10.69 26.48
N ILE A 368 24.80 -11.75 27.29
CA ILE A 368 23.50 -12.36 27.58
C ILE A 368 22.59 -11.43 28.39
N ASP A 369 23.14 -10.60 29.28
CA ASP A 369 22.35 -9.65 30.09
C ASP A 369 21.74 -8.53 29.23
N HIS A 370 22.42 -8.15 28.16
CA HIS A 370 21.91 -7.19 27.17
C HIS A 370 20.86 -7.85 26.28
N LEU A 371 21.08 -9.12 25.93
CA LEU A 371 20.16 -9.90 25.12
C LEU A 371 18.83 -10.13 25.85
N ASP A 372 18.86 -10.42 27.15
CA ASP A 372 17.66 -10.61 27.99
C ASP A 372 16.76 -9.37 27.97
N LYS A 373 17.36 -8.18 28.14
CA LYS A 373 16.64 -6.90 28.06
C LYS A 373 16.03 -6.65 26.68
N ALA A 374 16.74 -7.02 25.62
CA ALA A 374 16.24 -6.89 24.25
C ALA A 374 15.09 -7.86 23.97
N ALA A 375 15.19 -9.10 24.48
CA ALA A 375 14.13 -10.10 24.39
C ALA A 375 12.87 -9.67 25.16
N GLY A 376 13.03 -9.11 26.37
CA GLY A 376 11.94 -8.51 27.13
C GLY A 376 11.24 -7.38 26.36
N ALA A 377 12.00 -6.44 25.79
CA ALA A 377 11.44 -5.37 24.99
C ALA A 377 10.68 -5.86 23.74
N LEU A 378 11.16 -6.92 23.08
CA LEU A 378 10.46 -7.54 21.96
C LEU A 378 9.15 -8.23 22.41
N SER A 379 9.17 -8.89 23.56
CA SER A 379 7.98 -9.52 24.14
C SER A 379 6.91 -8.49 24.51
N ASP A 380 7.31 -7.40 25.16
CA ASP A 380 6.40 -6.30 25.50
C ASP A 380 5.82 -5.67 24.22
N ALA A 381 6.66 -5.44 23.21
CA ALA A 381 6.23 -4.91 21.93
C ALA A 381 5.21 -5.82 21.22
N ASP A 382 5.40 -7.15 21.24
CA ASP A 382 4.48 -8.10 20.61
C ASP A 382 3.09 -8.05 21.26
N ILE A 383 3.03 -7.99 22.60
CA ILE A 383 1.77 -7.83 23.34
C ILE A 383 1.06 -6.53 22.95
N MET A 384 1.80 -5.43 22.87
CA MET A 384 1.22 -4.12 22.51
C MET A 384 0.75 -4.08 21.05
N LEU A 385 1.48 -4.73 20.15
CA LEU A 385 1.13 -4.81 18.73
C LEU A 385 -0.05 -5.76 18.46
N ALA A 386 -0.32 -6.70 19.37
CA ALA A 386 -1.49 -7.57 19.29
C ALA A 386 -2.81 -6.80 19.47
N GLU A 387 -2.81 -5.70 20.23
CA GLU A 387 -3.98 -4.84 20.41
C GLU A 387 -4.10 -3.83 19.25
N TRP A 388 -4.51 -4.34 18.09
CA TRP A 388 -4.59 -3.57 16.85
C TRP A 388 -5.70 -2.50 16.85
N ARG A 389 -6.68 -2.58 17.76
CA ARG A 389 -7.84 -1.67 17.82
C ARG A 389 -7.44 -0.27 18.27
N GLU A 390 -6.41 -0.18 19.11
CA GLU A 390 -5.91 1.08 19.66
C GLU A 390 -4.66 1.52 18.90
N LYS A 391 -4.77 2.62 18.15
CA LYS A 391 -3.66 3.15 17.34
C LYS A 391 -2.42 3.49 18.19
N ILE A 392 -2.66 3.95 19.43
CA ILE A 392 -1.61 4.31 20.38
C ILE A 392 -0.77 3.07 20.75
N CYS A 393 -1.38 1.90 20.88
CA CYS A 393 -0.67 0.66 21.20
C CYS A 393 0.31 0.25 20.09
N GLN A 394 -0.03 0.53 18.82
CA GLN A 394 0.87 0.26 17.70
C GLN A 394 2.11 1.15 17.73
N GLU A 395 1.93 2.45 18.03
CA GLU A 395 3.02 3.41 18.13
C GLU A 395 3.94 3.11 19.32
N ILE A 396 3.36 2.84 20.49
CA ILE A 396 4.13 2.54 21.69
C ILE A 396 4.81 1.17 21.57
N GLY A 397 4.13 0.14 21.06
CA GLY A 397 4.75 -1.19 20.86
C GLY A 397 5.96 -1.10 19.93
N LEU A 398 5.84 -0.36 18.83
CA LEU A 398 6.96 -0.09 17.93
C LEU A 398 8.08 0.71 18.61
N TYR A 399 7.74 1.71 19.44
CA TYR A 399 8.69 2.47 20.24
C TYR A 399 9.47 1.58 21.21
N VAL A 400 8.77 0.72 21.95
CA VAL A 400 9.36 -0.20 22.93
C VAL A 400 10.34 -1.14 22.25
N ALA A 401 9.99 -1.72 21.10
CA ALA A 401 10.91 -2.53 20.32
C ALA A 401 12.13 -1.71 19.86
N VAL A 402 11.93 -0.60 19.16
CA VAL A 402 13.02 0.18 18.56
C VAL A 402 13.96 0.74 19.62
N ALA A 403 13.43 1.46 20.61
CA ALA A 403 14.22 2.05 21.68
C ALA A 403 14.84 0.96 22.57
N GLY A 404 14.09 -0.10 22.88
CA GLY A 404 14.57 -1.23 23.68
C GLY A 404 15.79 -1.89 23.07
N LEU A 405 15.76 -2.24 21.78
CA LEU A 405 16.93 -2.83 21.10
C LEU A 405 18.10 -1.86 20.97
N MET A 406 17.85 -0.59 20.65
CA MET A 406 18.92 0.41 20.49
C MET A 406 19.64 0.68 21.83
N LEU A 407 18.93 0.63 22.95
CA LEU A 407 19.47 0.92 24.28
C LEU A 407 20.02 -0.31 25.00
N ALA A 408 19.48 -1.50 24.72
CA ALA A 408 19.92 -2.75 25.35
C ALA A 408 21.35 -3.12 24.91
N ASN A 409 21.70 -2.88 23.65
CA ASN A 409 22.99 -3.30 23.10
C ASN A 409 24.13 -2.31 23.39
N LYS A 410 24.72 -2.40 24.59
CA LYS A 410 25.87 -1.56 25.00
C LYS A 410 27.23 -2.06 24.47
N ALA A 411 27.27 -3.26 23.90
CA ALA A 411 28.49 -3.89 23.40
C ALA A 411 28.19 -4.61 22.07
N PRO A 412 27.93 -3.86 20.98
CA PRO A 412 27.50 -4.43 19.73
C PRO A 412 28.61 -5.27 19.08
N VAL A 413 28.22 -6.42 18.51
CA VAL A 413 29.12 -7.25 17.72
C VAL A 413 29.41 -6.55 16.39
N SER A 414 30.69 -6.29 16.10
CA SER A 414 31.12 -5.56 14.90
C SER A 414 31.14 -6.40 13.61
N ALA A 415 30.76 -7.67 13.68
CA ALA A 415 30.73 -8.56 12.53
C ALA A 415 29.59 -8.18 11.56
N TRP A 416 29.85 -8.34 10.26
CA TRP A 416 28.80 -8.15 9.27
C TRP A 416 27.81 -9.32 9.34
N ASN A 417 26.57 -9.02 9.69
CA ASN A 417 25.48 -9.99 9.76
C ASN A 417 24.44 -9.69 8.68
N PRO A 418 24.15 -10.63 7.76
CA PRO A 418 23.09 -10.45 6.76
C PRO A 418 21.72 -10.49 7.42
N VAL A 419 20.86 -9.51 7.10
CA VAL A 419 19.46 -9.48 7.55
C VAL A 419 18.67 -10.59 6.83
N ARG A 420 18.00 -11.42 7.61
CA ARG A 420 17.12 -12.51 7.16
C ARG A 420 15.66 -12.11 7.28
N GLY A 421 14.82 -12.64 6.39
CA GLY A 421 13.37 -12.46 6.50
C GLY A 421 12.82 -13.21 7.70
N PRO A 422 11.78 -12.68 8.39
CA PRO A 422 11.19 -13.33 9.54
C PRO A 422 10.63 -14.68 9.14
N LYS A 423 11.01 -15.72 9.88
CA LYS A 423 10.39 -17.03 9.72
C LYS A 423 9.06 -16.98 10.44
N ASN A 424 7.96 -17.11 9.71
CA ASN A 424 6.66 -17.35 10.32
C ASN A 424 6.78 -18.64 11.13
N LEU A 425 6.92 -18.52 12.45
CA LEU A 425 6.74 -19.62 13.38
C LEU A 425 5.30 -20.08 13.21
N LYS A 426 5.10 -21.09 12.36
CA LYS A 426 3.90 -21.90 12.44
C LYS A 426 3.98 -22.55 13.81
N ILE A 427 3.27 -22.00 14.78
CA ILE A 427 3.12 -22.62 16.09
C ILE A 427 2.39 -23.94 15.82
N VAL A 428 3.18 -25.00 15.69
CA VAL A 428 2.66 -26.36 15.63
C VAL A 428 2.40 -26.72 17.07
N TYR A 429 1.18 -26.47 17.51
CA TYR A 429 0.73 -27.00 18.78
C TYR A 429 0.87 -28.53 18.72
N PRO A 430 1.35 -29.17 19.81
CA PRO A 430 1.44 -30.61 19.86
C PRO A 430 0.08 -31.22 19.48
N SER A 431 0.13 -32.28 18.65
CA SER A 431 -1.06 -33.04 18.30
C SER A 431 -1.54 -33.85 19.52
N PRO A 432 -2.84 -34.17 19.63
CA PRO A 432 -3.37 -34.98 20.73
C PRO A 432 -2.58 -36.25 21.04
N HIS A 433 -1.98 -36.85 20.01
CA HIS A 433 -1.19 -38.08 20.11
C HIS A 433 0.23 -37.89 20.70
N GLN A 434 0.72 -36.66 20.80
CA GLN A 434 2.05 -36.33 21.35
C GLN A 434 2.00 -35.94 22.84
N PHE A 435 0.82 -35.68 23.40
CA PHE A 435 0.62 -35.39 24.82
C PHE A 435 0.89 -36.56 25.80
N PRO A 436 0.74 -37.85 25.44
CA PRO A 436 0.96 -38.96 26.40
C PRO A 436 2.40 -39.09 26.91
N VAL A 437 3.38 -38.38 26.31
CA VAL A 437 4.79 -38.33 26.75
C VAL A 437 4.99 -37.31 27.89
N LEU A 438 4.04 -36.38 28.06
CA LEU A 438 3.95 -35.48 29.21
C LEU A 438 3.07 -36.18 30.25
N ASP A 439 3.49 -36.20 31.52
CA ASP A 439 2.91 -37.02 32.60
C ASP A 439 1.38 -37.17 32.59
N GLN A 440 0.91 -38.30 33.14
CA GLN A 440 -0.46 -38.86 33.11
C GLN A 440 -1.66 -37.94 33.47
N ASN A 441 -1.43 -36.67 33.82
CA ASN A 441 -2.46 -35.72 34.26
C ASN A 441 -2.68 -34.52 33.33
N TYR A 442 -2.36 -34.60 32.03
CA TYR A 442 -2.68 -33.52 31.08
C TYR A 442 -3.85 -33.85 30.15
N LEU A 443 -4.94 -33.09 30.33
CA LEU A 443 -6.24 -33.23 29.65
C LEU A 443 -6.18 -32.70 28.20
N HIS A 444 -6.79 -33.45 27.27
CA HIS A 444 -7.04 -32.99 25.89
C HIS A 444 -8.53 -32.72 25.67
N LYS A 445 -8.87 -31.55 25.11
CA LYS A 445 -10.02 -31.38 24.19
C LYS A 445 -9.94 -30.02 23.47
N GLY A 446 -9.70 -30.06 22.16
CA GLY A 446 -10.05 -29.05 21.14
C GLY A 446 -9.92 -27.54 21.42
N ARG A 447 -9.02 -26.89 20.67
CA ARG A 447 -8.81 -25.43 20.40
C ARG A 447 -8.80 -24.42 21.55
N VAL A 448 -9.14 -24.80 22.78
CA VAL A 448 -8.95 -23.98 23.97
C VAL A 448 -8.15 -24.82 24.94
N LEU A 449 -6.99 -24.32 25.36
CA LEU A 449 -6.28 -24.86 26.52
C LEU A 449 -7.18 -24.65 27.72
N ALA A 450 -8.05 -25.62 28.01
CA ALA A 450 -8.80 -25.66 29.24
C ALA A 450 -7.79 -25.92 30.36
N THR A 451 -7.25 -24.85 30.94
CA THR A 451 -6.71 -24.89 32.30
C THR A 451 -7.82 -25.45 33.18
N ASP A 452 -7.56 -26.63 33.72
CA ASP A 452 -8.52 -27.56 34.29
C ASP A 452 -9.60 -26.89 35.18
N TYR A 453 -10.86 -26.90 34.71
CA TYR A 453 -12.03 -26.42 35.48
C TYR A 453 -12.18 -27.17 36.81
N LYS A 454 -11.66 -28.40 36.91
CA LYS A 454 -11.62 -29.19 38.14
C LYS A 454 -10.60 -28.65 39.13
N THR A 455 -9.40 -28.29 38.67
CA THR A 455 -8.39 -27.57 39.46
C THR A 455 -8.89 -26.18 39.87
N TYR A 456 -9.57 -25.45 38.98
CA TYR A 456 -10.25 -24.20 39.34
C TYR A 456 -11.25 -24.44 40.48
N LEU A 457 -12.20 -25.38 40.31
CA LEU A 457 -13.15 -25.77 41.36
C LEU A 457 -12.48 -26.22 42.66
N HIS A 458 -11.31 -26.87 42.61
CA HIS A 458 -10.57 -27.32 43.78
C HIS A 458 -9.89 -26.17 44.54
N ILE A 459 -9.51 -25.09 43.83
CA ILE A 459 -8.92 -23.87 44.41
C ILE A 459 -10.02 -22.96 44.99
N ILE A 460 -11.15 -22.80 44.29
CA ILE A 460 -12.26 -21.94 44.75
C ILE A 460 -13.28 -22.64 45.67
N CYS A 461 -13.34 -23.97 45.69
CA CYS A 461 -14.11 -24.77 46.66
C CYS A 461 -13.20 -25.86 47.28
N PRO A 462 -12.39 -25.53 48.30
CA PRO A 462 -11.38 -26.45 48.83
C PRO A 462 -11.94 -27.66 49.59
N ASN A 463 -13.25 -27.76 49.85
CA ASN A 463 -13.85 -28.88 50.57
C ASN A 463 -15.29 -29.11 50.10
N ASN A 464 -15.54 -30.28 49.50
CA ASN A 464 -16.73 -31.10 49.71
C ASN A 464 -16.46 -32.52 49.21
#